data_AF-A0A7S0W9Y4-F1
#
_entry.id   AF-A0A7S0W9Y4-F1
#
_cell.length_a   1.000
_cell.length_b   1.000
_cell.length_c   1.000
_cell.angle_alpha   90.00
_cell.angle_beta   90.00
_cell.angle_gamma   90.00
#
_symmetry.space_group_name_H-M   'P 1'
#
loop_
_entity.id
_entity.type
_entity.pdbx_description
1 polymer ?
#
loop_
_entity_poly.entity_id
_entity_poly.type
_entity_poly.pdbx_seq_one_letter_code
_entity_poly.pdbx_strand_id
1 'polypeptide(L)'
;NLERALKNAQPKLKSADVDVKVSWRPYMLMPASTWGSFPPEAQKYGINKREWYMQKFGPDRMAAIEPRLRQAFENAGIENFSMGGNTGPTLDAHRLVAYAETLDASGDIQNALMEGLFSRYFTQERAPCDKEALLDACQDAGVTD
;
A
#
# COMPACT_ATOMS: atom_id res chain seq x y z
N ASN A 1 -2.98 2.83 -10.70
CA ASN A 1 -2.61 3.69 -9.55
C ASN A 1 -3.88 4.40 -9.08
N LEU A 2 -3.91 4.95 -7.86
CA LEU A 2 -5.06 5.68 -7.30
C LEU A 2 -5.49 6.80 -8.25
N GLU A 3 -4.57 7.52 -8.89
CA GLU A 3 -4.94 8.58 -9.83
C GLU A 3 -5.84 8.09 -10.96
N ARG A 4 -5.60 6.91 -11.51
CA ARG A 4 -6.48 6.29 -12.51
C ARG A 4 -7.80 5.84 -11.91
N ALA A 5 -7.80 5.28 -10.70
CA ALA A 5 -9.04 4.93 -10.01
C ALA A 5 -9.88 6.17 -9.68
N LEU A 6 -9.26 7.27 -9.24
CA LEU A 6 -9.90 8.58 -9.05
C LEU A 6 -10.40 9.14 -10.37
N LYS A 7 -9.61 9.07 -11.46
CA LYS A 7 -10.03 9.49 -12.80
C LYS A 7 -11.24 8.69 -13.31
N ASN A 8 -11.29 7.39 -13.01
CA ASN A 8 -12.40 6.52 -13.38
C ASN A 8 -13.61 6.66 -12.44
N ALA A 9 -13.38 7.04 -11.18
CA ALA A 9 -14.39 7.33 -10.18
C ALA A 9 -14.86 8.79 -10.19
N GLN A 10 -14.25 9.65 -11.03
CA GLN A 10 -14.69 11.03 -11.18
C GLN A 10 -16.19 10.99 -11.52
N PRO A 11 -17.05 11.63 -10.71
CA PRO A 11 -18.46 11.67 -10.99
C PRO A 11 -18.65 12.26 -12.39
N LYS A 12 -19.63 11.71 -13.14
CA LYS A 12 -20.03 12.26 -14.45
C LYS A 12 -20.51 13.72 -14.38
N LEU A 13 -20.58 14.31 -13.18
CA LEU A 13 -20.74 15.74 -12.96
C LEU A 13 -19.37 16.44 -12.98
N LYS A 14 -19.07 17.08 -14.12
CA LYS A 14 -18.14 18.22 -14.13
C LYS A 14 -18.92 19.47 -13.75
N SER A 15 -18.85 19.87 -12.49
CA SER A 15 -19.06 21.27 -12.13
C SER A 15 -17.69 21.94 -12.17
N ALA A 16 -17.58 23.10 -12.81
CA ALA A 16 -16.33 23.86 -12.84
C ALA A 16 -15.91 24.40 -11.46
N ASP A 17 -16.82 24.29 -10.46
CA ASP A 17 -16.71 24.97 -9.17
C ASP A 17 -16.44 24.03 -7.99
N VAL A 18 -15.97 22.80 -8.23
CA VAL A 18 -15.69 21.83 -7.15
C VAL A 18 -14.19 21.56 -7.05
N ASP A 19 -13.62 21.98 -5.93
CA ASP A 19 -12.30 21.56 -5.50
C ASP A 19 -12.40 20.25 -4.70
N VAL A 20 -11.63 19.23 -5.09
CA VAL A 20 -11.64 17.91 -4.44
C VAL A 20 -10.28 17.68 -3.80
N LYS A 21 -10.26 17.67 -2.47
CA LYS A 21 -9.08 17.29 -1.70
C LYS A 21 -9.15 15.81 -1.29
N VAL A 22 -8.15 15.04 -1.69
CA VAL A 22 -8.00 13.64 -1.26
C VAL A 22 -7.03 13.60 -0.07
N SER A 23 -7.35 12.81 0.95
CA SER A 23 -6.45 12.56 2.08
C SER A 23 -6.43 11.08 2.41
N TRP A 24 -5.24 10.58 2.77
CA TRP A 24 -5.04 9.19 3.15
C TRP A 24 -5.16 9.03 4.66
N ARG A 25 -5.91 8.02 5.10
CA ARG A 25 -6.11 7.71 6.52
C ARG A 25 -5.63 6.29 6.82
N PRO A 26 -4.86 6.10 7.90
CA PRO A 26 -4.26 4.82 8.21
C PRO A 26 -5.32 3.80 8.63
N TYR A 27 -5.18 2.57 8.14
CA TYR A 27 -5.95 1.42 8.60
C TYR A 27 -5.06 0.18 8.61
N MET A 28 -4.85 -0.38 9.80
CA MET A 28 -4.01 -1.56 9.98
C MET A 28 -4.89 -2.82 9.97
N LEU A 29 -4.75 -3.65 8.93
CA LEU A 29 -5.43 -4.95 8.84
C LEU A 29 -5.05 -5.90 9.99
N MET A 30 -3.82 -5.77 10.48
CA MET A 30 -3.31 -6.50 11.63
C MET A 30 -2.66 -5.46 12.57
N PRO A 31 -3.18 -5.28 13.80
CA PRO A 31 -2.60 -4.34 14.75
C PRO A 31 -1.24 -4.81 15.25
N ALA A 32 -0.48 -3.90 15.87
CA ALA A 32 0.84 -4.20 16.46
C ALA A 32 0.79 -5.37 17.46
N SER A 33 -0.30 -5.53 18.21
CA SER A 33 -0.49 -6.66 19.12
C SER A 33 -0.49 -8.01 18.40
N THR A 34 -1.03 -8.08 17.18
CA THR A 34 -0.99 -9.30 16.36
C THR A 34 0.42 -9.57 15.86
N TRP A 35 1.16 -8.54 15.44
CA TRP A 35 2.56 -8.72 15.04
C TRP A 35 3.47 -9.12 16.20
N GLY A 36 3.13 -8.73 17.43
CA GLY A 36 3.84 -9.12 18.64
C GLY A 36 3.80 -10.62 18.96
N SER A 37 2.90 -11.40 18.35
CA SER A 37 2.89 -12.87 18.50
C SER A 37 3.77 -13.61 17.49
N PHE A 38 4.37 -12.90 16.53
CA PHE A 38 5.32 -13.47 15.57
C PHE A 38 6.75 -13.40 16.12
N PRO A 39 7.70 -14.20 15.57
CA PRO A 39 9.11 -14.07 15.90
C PRO A 39 9.62 -12.63 15.71
N PRO A 40 10.58 -12.15 16.53
CA PRO A 40 11.11 -10.78 16.44
C PRO A 40 11.54 -10.38 15.03
N GLU A 41 12.11 -11.32 14.27
CA GLU A 41 12.58 -11.13 12.90
C GLU A 41 11.44 -10.74 11.94
N ALA A 42 10.21 -11.20 12.20
CA ALA A 42 9.03 -10.86 11.41
C ALA A 42 8.67 -9.37 11.52
N GLN A 43 9.08 -8.68 12.59
CA GLN A 43 8.87 -7.24 12.69
C GLN A 43 9.78 -6.46 11.74
N LYS A 44 10.96 -7.00 11.43
CA LYS A 44 11.95 -6.35 10.57
C LYS A 44 11.83 -6.79 9.11
N TYR A 45 11.65 -8.08 8.86
CA TYR A 45 11.70 -8.64 7.52
C TYR A 45 10.33 -9.13 7.01
N GLY A 46 9.31 -9.11 7.87
CA GLY A 46 8.01 -9.69 7.55
C GLY A 46 8.03 -11.21 7.50
N ILE A 47 6.94 -11.77 7.00
CA ILE A 47 6.73 -13.20 6.75
C ILE A 47 6.32 -13.39 5.29
N ASN A 48 6.48 -14.60 4.74
CA ASN A 48 6.11 -14.87 3.35
C ASN A 48 4.62 -14.55 3.12
N LYS A 49 4.35 -13.64 2.16
CA LYS A 49 3.00 -13.11 1.91
C LYS A 49 2.05 -14.20 1.41
N ARG A 50 2.49 -15.03 0.48
CA ARG A 50 1.67 -16.08 -0.12
C ARG A 50 1.33 -17.17 0.90
N GLU A 51 2.32 -17.64 1.65
CA GLU A 51 2.13 -18.64 2.71
C GLU A 51 1.20 -18.13 3.79
N TRP A 52 1.37 -16.89 4.25
CA TRP A 52 0.48 -16.26 5.22
C TRP A 52 -0.97 -16.20 4.73
N TYR A 53 -1.18 -15.80 3.46
CA TYR A 53 -2.51 -15.75 2.88
C TYR A 53 -3.14 -17.14 2.74
N MET A 54 -2.35 -18.15 2.35
CA MET A 54 -2.78 -19.56 2.31
C MET A 54 -3.21 -20.05 3.69
N GLN A 55 -2.43 -19.76 4.74
CA GLN A 55 -2.77 -20.12 6.12
C GLN A 55 -4.04 -19.40 6.60
N LYS A 56 -4.17 -18.10 6.29
CA LYS A 56 -5.28 -17.26 6.78
C LYS A 56 -6.60 -17.57 6.10
N PHE A 57 -6.59 -17.85 4.80
CA PHE A 57 -7.83 -17.98 4.00
C PHE A 57 -8.11 -19.40 3.49
N GLY A 58 -7.11 -20.28 3.51
CA GLY A 58 -7.19 -21.62 2.95
C GLY A 58 -6.94 -21.66 1.43
N PRO A 59 -6.49 -22.80 0.90
CA PRO A 59 -6.08 -22.95 -0.49
C PRO A 59 -7.23 -22.72 -1.49
N ASP A 60 -8.42 -23.25 -1.21
CA ASP A 60 -9.59 -23.11 -2.11
C ASP A 60 -9.99 -21.66 -2.30
N ARG A 61 -9.97 -20.88 -1.21
CA ARG A 61 -10.30 -19.46 -1.25
C ARG A 61 -9.21 -18.67 -1.97
N MET A 62 -7.94 -19.03 -1.78
CA MET A 62 -6.82 -18.40 -2.48
C MET A 62 -6.84 -18.66 -3.98
N ALA A 63 -7.24 -19.85 -4.42
CA ALA A 63 -7.41 -20.18 -5.83
C ALA A 63 -8.45 -19.28 -6.53
N ALA A 64 -9.43 -18.76 -5.79
CA ALA A 64 -10.40 -17.80 -6.30
C ALA A 64 -9.97 -16.32 -6.14
N ILE A 65 -9.27 -15.95 -5.06
CA ILE A 65 -8.86 -14.57 -4.78
C ILE A 65 -7.76 -14.11 -5.74
N GLU A 66 -6.74 -14.93 -5.96
CA GLU A 66 -5.55 -14.49 -6.69
C GLU A 66 -5.83 -14.10 -8.15
N PRO A 67 -6.59 -14.88 -8.96
CA PRO A 67 -6.96 -14.46 -10.30
C PRO A 67 -7.82 -13.19 -10.33
N ARG A 68 -8.71 -13.02 -9.35
CA ARG A 68 -9.56 -11.83 -9.24
C ARG A 68 -8.74 -10.57 -8.94
N LEU A 69 -7.75 -10.67 -8.05
CA LEU A 69 -6.83 -9.57 -7.77
C LEU A 69 -6.00 -9.23 -9.01
N ARG A 70 -5.43 -10.23 -9.69
CA ARG A 70 -4.67 -10.03 -10.92
C ARG A 70 -5.51 -9.29 -11.98
N GLN A 71 -6.73 -9.75 -12.22
CA GLN A 71 -7.65 -9.10 -13.17
C GLN A 71 -7.99 -7.66 -12.76
N ALA A 72 -8.17 -7.40 -11.45
CA ALA A 72 -8.44 -6.05 -10.96
C ALA A 72 -7.26 -5.09 -11.21
N PHE A 73 -6.02 -5.56 -11.03
CA PHE A 73 -4.81 -4.79 -11.32
C PHE A 73 -4.67 -4.52 -12.83
N GLU A 74 -4.89 -5.53 -13.67
CA GLU A 74 -4.89 -5.39 -15.14
C GLU A 74 -5.94 -4.38 -15.61
N ASN A 75 -7.17 -4.46 -15.08
CA ASN A 75 -8.25 -3.52 -15.40
C ASN A 75 -7.94 -2.08 -14.95
N ALA A 76 -7.13 -1.92 -13.90
CA ALA A 76 -6.61 -0.62 -13.46
C ALA A 76 -5.38 -0.15 -14.26
N GLY A 77 -4.91 -0.96 -15.21
CA GLY A 77 -3.70 -0.72 -15.98
C GLY A 77 -2.44 -0.70 -15.11
N ILE A 78 -2.40 -1.51 -14.05
CA ILE A 78 -1.25 -1.73 -13.18
C ILE A 78 -0.65 -3.07 -13.56
N GLU A 79 0.57 -3.04 -14.09
CA GLU A 79 1.30 -4.24 -14.51
C GLU A 79 2.03 -4.88 -13.33
N ASN A 80 2.50 -6.11 -13.54
CA ASN A 80 3.39 -6.82 -12.61
C ASN A 80 2.81 -7.05 -11.20
N PHE A 81 1.49 -7.21 -11.06
CA PHE A 81 0.91 -7.65 -9.80
C PHE A 81 1.54 -8.98 -9.33
N SER A 82 2.07 -8.96 -8.10
CA SER A 82 2.69 -10.13 -7.48
C SER A 82 2.17 -10.40 -6.06
N MET A 83 1.88 -11.68 -5.82
CA MET A 83 1.66 -12.23 -4.48
C MET A 83 2.95 -12.72 -3.81
N GLY A 84 4.11 -12.56 -4.46
CA GLY A 84 5.43 -12.88 -3.94
C GLY A 84 5.95 -11.88 -2.92
N GLY A 85 7.14 -12.15 -2.38
CA GLY A 85 7.74 -11.36 -1.30
C GLY A 85 7.08 -11.55 0.07
N ASN A 86 7.34 -10.60 0.96
CA ASN A 86 6.90 -10.65 2.36
C ASN A 86 5.81 -9.63 2.68
N THR A 87 5.00 -9.93 3.69
CA THR A 87 4.07 -9.02 4.38
C THR A 87 4.56 -8.78 5.81
N GLY A 88 4.32 -7.60 6.35
CA GLY A 88 4.83 -7.23 7.67
C GLY A 88 4.03 -6.11 8.32
N PRO A 89 4.47 -5.63 9.51
CA PRO A 89 3.89 -4.46 10.16
C PRO A 89 3.89 -3.24 9.23
N THR A 90 2.80 -2.47 9.26
CA THR A 90 2.66 -1.24 8.45
C THR A 90 2.74 0.04 9.30
N LEU A 91 3.03 -0.08 10.60
CA LEU A 91 2.97 1.05 11.53
C LEU A 91 3.95 2.17 11.12
N ASP A 92 5.18 1.84 10.76
CA ASP A 92 6.17 2.84 10.35
C ASP A 92 5.82 3.47 9.01
N ALA A 93 5.32 2.68 8.04
CA ALA A 93 4.76 3.22 6.80
C ALA A 93 3.62 4.23 7.08
N HIS A 94 2.71 3.91 8.00
CA HIS A 94 1.63 4.82 8.38
C HIS A 94 2.14 6.09 9.07
N ARG A 95 3.18 6.00 9.91
CA ARG A 95 3.83 7.16 10.53
C ARG A 95 4.43 8.08 9.48
N LEU A 96 5.11 7.53 8.47
CA LEU A 96 5.67 8.30 7.36
C LEU A 96 4.58 9.00 6.54
N VAL A 97 3.47 8.31 6.25
CA VAL A 97 2.32 8.89 5.52
C VAL A 97 1.62 9.99 6.33
N ALA A 98 1.53 9.84 7.65
CA ALA A 98 1.01 10.87 8.53
C ALA A 98 1.96 12.08 8.61
N TYR A 99 3.27 11.84 8.63
CA TYR A 99 4.28 12.89 8.58
C TYR A 99 4.23 13.67 7.26
N ALA A 100 4.10 12.98 6.12
CA ALA A 100 3.96 13.59 4.80
C ALA A 100 2.75 14.54 4.70
N GLU A 101 1.65 14.28 5.43
CA GLU A 101 0.50 15.20 5.52
C GLU A 101 0.87 16.56 6.13
N THR A 102 1.90 16.61 6.97
CA THR A 102 2.35 17.84 7.64
C THR A 102 3.32 18.67 6.79
N LEU A 103 3.91 18.07 5.75
CA LEU A 103 4.90 18.71 4.89
C LEU A 103 4.25 19.54 3.78
N ASP A 104 3.03 19.18 3.37
CA ASP A 104 2.37 19.76 2.22
C ASP A 104 0.85 19.83 2.43
N ALA A 105 0.32 21.04 2.30
CA ALA A 105 -1.10 21.31 2.46
C ALA A 105 -1.95 20.80 1.28
N SER A 106 -1.39 20.62 0.08
CA SER A 106 -2.14 20.05 -1.06
C SER A 106 -2.38 18.55 -0.89
N GLY A 107 -1.45 17.85 -0.22
CA GLY A 107 -1.51 16.41 -0.01
C GLY A 107 -0.83 15.62 -1.13
N ASP A 108 -0.13 16.30 -2.04
CA ASP A 108 0.56 15.67 -3.17
C ASP A 108 1.71 14.81 -2.67
N ILE A 109 2.47 15.27 -1.66
CA ILE A 109 3.54 14.47 -1.04
C ILE A 109 2.96 13.21 -0.38
N GLN A 110 1.86 13.34 0.35
CA GLN A 110 1.19 12.20 0.98
C GLN A 110 0.71 11.19 -0.08
N ASN A 111 0.15 11.68 -1.19
CA ASN A 111 -0.32 10.84 -2.27
C ASN A 111 0.82 10.13 -3.00
N ALA A 112 1.90 10.85 -3.33
CA ALA A 112 3.08 10.29 -3.98
C ALA A 112 3.72 9.20 -3.12
N LEU A 113 3.82 9.42 -1.80
CA LEU A 113 4.33 8.41 -0.87
C LEU A 113 3.46 7.15 -0.85
N MET A 114 2.13 7.30 -0.81
CA MET A 114 1.22 6.15 -0.84
C MET A 114 1.32 5.34 -2.14
N GLU A 115 1.42 6.02 -3.29
CA GLU A 115 1.64 5.35 -4.58
C GLU A 115 2.99 4.61 -4.61
N GLY A 116 4.05 5.22 -4.09
CA GLY A 116 5.37 4.62 -3.97
C GLY A 116 5.38 3.36 -3.09
N LEU A 117 4.67 3.40 -1.96
CA LEU A 117 4.51 2.25 -1.05
C LEU A 117 3.69 1.13 -1.69
N PHE A 118 2.58 1.45 -2.36
CA PHE A 118 1.75 0.44 -3.03
C PHE A 118 2.47 -0.24 -4.18
N SER A 119 3.20 0.52 -5.00
CA SER A 119 4.02 -0.04 -6.09
C SER A 119 5.03 -1.04 -5.52
N ARG A 120 5.81 -0.64 -4.51
CA ARG A 120 6.79 -1.51 -3.85
C ARG A 120 6.19 -2.81 -3.31
N TYR A 121 5.03 -2.72 -2.64
CA TYR A 121 4.41 -3.89 -2.02
C TYR A 121 3.69 -4.82 -3.01
N PHE A 122 2.94 -4.27 -3.95
CA PHE A 122 2.08 -5.04 -4.85
C PHE A 122 2.75 -5.46 -6.15
N THR A 123 3.81 -4.76 -6.58
CA THR A 123 4.44 -5.01 -7.88
C THR A 123 5.94 -5.27 -7.83
N GLN A 124 6.61 -5.00 -6.69
CA GLN A 124 8.07 -5.17 -6.55
C GLN A 124 8.45 -6.15 -5.44
N GLU A 125 7.47 -6.81 -4.82
CA GLU A 125 7.68 -7.84 -3.78
C GLU A 125 8.44 -7.35 -2.53
N ARG A 126 8.45 -6.03 -2.28
CA ARG A 126 9.11 -5.45 -1.10
C ARG A 126 8.15 -5.37 0.08
N ALA A 127 8.62 -5.77 1.26
CA ALA A 127 7.79 -5.79 2.46
C ALA A 127 7.44 -4.36 2.91
N PRO A 128 6.26 -4.12 3.52
CA PRO A 128 5.90 -2.80 4.01
C PRO A 128 6.68 -2.38 5.27
N CYS A 129 7.41 -3.32 5.90
CA CYS A 129 8.32 -3.09 7.01
C CYS A 129 9.79 -3.01 6.58
N ASP A 130 10.09 -3.18 5.29
CA ASP A 130 11.46 -3.06 4.77
C ASP A 130 11.90 -1.60 4.84
N LYS A 131 12.92 -1.35 5.68
CA LYS A 131 13.46 -0.01 5.89
C LYS A 131 13.95 0.64 4.59
N GLU A 132 14.60 -0.11 3.72
CA GLU A 132 15.09 0.44 2.45
C GLU A 132 13.89 0.81 1.55
N ALA A 133 12.85 -0.02 1.54
CA ALA A 133 11.65 0.26 0.74
C ALA A 133 10.94 1.54 1.20
N LEU A 134 10.88 1.74 2.52
CA LEU A 134 10.31 2.95 3.12
C LEU A 134 11.14 4.19 2.79
N LEU A 135 12.46 4.11 2.90
CA LEU A 135 13.36 5.22 2.59
C LEU A 135 13.30 5.61 1.12
N ASP A 136 13.37 4.62 0.22
CA ASP A 136 13.29 4.89 -1.22
C ASP A 136 11.92 5.53 -1.57
N ALA A 137 10.82 5.09 -0.95
CA ALA A 137 9.50 5.66 -1.19
C ALA A 137 9.40 7.11 -0.68
N CYS A 138 9.99 7.41 0.48
CA CYS A 138 10.09 8.77 1.00
C CYS A 138 10.88 9.68 0.06
N GLN A 139 12.04 9.21 -0.41
CA GLN A 139 12.89 9.97 -1.33
C GLN A 139 12.16 10.28 -2.65
N ASP A 140 11.53 9.27 -3.26
CA ASP A 140 10.77 9.43 -4.50
C ASP A 140 9.60 10.42 -4.35
N ALA A 141 8.99 10.45 -3.16
CA ALA A 141 7.85 11.31 -2.85
C ALA A 141 8.25 12.73 -2.42
N GLY A 142 9.54 13.02 -2.24
CA GLY A 142 10.02 14.32 -1.76
C GLY A 142 9.80 14.55 -0.26
N VAL A 143 9.73 13.47 0.54
CA VAL A 143 9.75 13.58 2.00
C VAL A 143 11.19 13.91 2.42
N THR A 144 11.44 15.18 2.73
CA THR A 144 12.74 15.70 3.19
C THR A 144 12.79 15.84 4.71
N ASP A 145 14.00 15.76 5.26
CA ASP A 145 14.29 16.12 6.67
C ASP A 145 14.24 17.63 6.90
#